data_AF-A0A7C4CMB7-F1
#
_entry.id   AF-A0A7C4CMB7-F1
#
_cell.length_a   1.000
_cell.length_b   1.000
_cell.length_c   1.000
_cell.angle_alpha   90.00
_cell.angle_beta   90.00
_cell.angle_gamma   90.00
#
_symmetry.space_group_name_H-M   'P 1'
#
loop_
_entity.id
_entity.type
_entity.pdbx_description
1 polymer ?
#
loop_
_entity_poly.entity_id
_entity_poly.type
_entity_poly.pdbx_seq_one_letter_code
_entity_poly.pdbx_strand_id
1 'polypeptide(L)'
;MTTEELDYKALEAIREKRVKLYIFKPSGRRLWMVVGRHGRYLVLPKAEYCTCSDFFFRVISGEKPSCYHLLAVKKSIQEEKYSIIEKEDTSYMRILEDLLDKRGEEA
;
A
#
# COMPACT_ATOMS: atom_id res chain seq x y z
N MET A 1 -4.13 15.90 10.57
CA MET A 1 -4.06 14.56 11.21
C MET A 1 -2.84 14.57 12.10
N THR A 2 -3.00 14.24 13.38
CA THR A 2 -1.87 14.14 14.31
C THR A 2 -1.04 12.88 14.03
N THR A 3 0.18 12.81 14.55
CA THR A 3 1.03 11.62 14.45
C THR A 3 0.36 10.38 15.06
N GLU A 4 -0.41 10.56 16.14
CA GLU A 4 -1.14 9.47 16.81
C GLU A 4 -2.27 8.91 15.92
N GLU A 5 -3.04 9.77 15.27
CA GLU A 5 -4.09 9.35 14.33
C GLU A 5 -3.52 8.59 13.12
N LEU A 6 -2.34 9.00 12.64
CA LEU A 6 -1.63 8.33 11.56
C LEU A 6 -1.23 6.91 11.96
N ASP A 7 -0.69 6.75 13.18
CA ASP A 7 -0.25 5.46 13.69
C ASP A 7 -1.42 4.51 13.94
N TYR A 8 -2.51 5.03 14.52
CA TYR A 8 -3.74 4.27 14.73
C TYR A 8 -4.27 3.67 13.42
N LYS A 9 -4.36 4.48 12.35
CA LYS A 9 -4.83 4.01 11.03
C LYS A 9 -3.89 2.98 10.40
N ALA A 10 -2.59 3.11 10.62
CA ALA A 10 -1.61 2.14 10.13
C ALA A 10 -1.77 0.79 10.85
N LEU A 11 -1.89 0.81 12.18
CA LEU A 11 -2.11 -0.39 13.00
C LEU A 11 -3.47 -1.05 12.71
N GLU A 12 -4.51 -0.26 12.50
CA GLU A 12 -5.81 -0.75 12.07
C GLU A 12 -5.72 -1.49 10.72
N ALA A 13 -4.98 -0.95 9.74
CA ALA A 13 -4.77 -1.60 8.46
C ALA A 13 -4.05 -2.95 8.58
N ILE A 14 -3.11 -3.05 9.51
CA ILE A 14 -2.40 -4.30 9.82
C ILE A 14 -3.36 -5.30 10.47
N ARG A 15 -4.08 -4.87 11.52
CA ARG A 15 -5.05 -5.69 12.27
C ARG A 15 -6.14 -6.27 11.37
N GLU A 16 -6.63 -5.47 10.43
CA GLU A 16 -7.67 -5.87 9.47
C GLU A 16 -7.12 -6.63 8.25
N LYS A 17 -5.83 -7.00 8.25
CA LYS A 17 -5.17 -7.73 7.16
C LYS A 17 -5.29 -7.02 5.80
N ARG A 18 -5.34 -5.68 5.81
CA ARG A 18 -5.42 -4.85 4.60
C ARG A 18 -4.08 -4.65 3.91
N VAL A 19 -2.98 -4.98 4.58
CA VAL A 19 -1.63 -4.98 4.00
C VAL A 19 -1.33 -6.31 3.31
N LYS A 20 -1.09 -6.26 2.00
CA LYS A 20 -0.87 -7.45 1.16
C LYS A 20 0.46 -7.38 0.42
N LEU A 21 1.15 -8.51 0.37
CA LEU A 21 2.33 -8.75 -0.44
C LEU A 21 1.99 -9.73 -1.57
N TYR A 22 2.00 -9.25 -2.81
CA TYR A 22 1.98 -10.12 -3.96
C TYR A 22 3.39 -10.63 -4.24
N ILE A 23 3.52 -11.95 -4.42
CA ILE A 23 4.76 -12.60 -4.86
C ILE A 23 4.46 -13.30 -6.19
N PHE A 24 5.14 -12.87 -7.24
CA PHE A 24 4.97 -13.43 -8.57
C PHE A 24 6.00 -14.51 -8.84
N LYS A 25 5.57 -15.60 -9.46
CA LYS A 25 6.40 -16.77 -9.78
C LYS A 25 6.49 -16.97 -11.30
N PRO A 26 7.63 -17.45 -11.81
CA PRO A 26 8.83 -17.84 -11.05
C PRO A 26 9.77 -16.67 -10.70
N SER A 27 9.58 -15.45 -11.24
CA SER A 27 10.56 -14.36 -11.10
C SER A 27 10.87 -13.91 -9.67
N GLY A 28 9.96 -14.16 -8.72
CA GLY A 28 10.07 -13.65 -7.36
C GLY A 28 9.78 -12.15 -7.24
N ARG A 29 9.21 -11.51 -8.28
CA ARG A 29 8.76 -10.11 -8.22
C ARG A 29 7.82 -9.91 -7.04
N ARG A 30 7.93 -8.75 -6.40
CA ARG A 30 7.14 -8.39 -5.21
C ARG A 30 6.40 -7.10 -5.44
N LEU A 31 5.14 -7.05 -5.02
CA LEU A 31 4.32 -5.84 -5.06
C LEU A 31 3.55 -5.69 -3.75
N TRP A 32 3.71 -4.54 -3.10
CA TRP A 32 2.97 -4.22 -1.89
C TRP A 32 1.71 -3.43 -2.23
N MET A 33 0.60 -3.85 -1.63
CA MET A 33 -0.68 -3.18 -1.78
C MET A 33 -1.35 -3.01 -0.41
N VAL A 34 -1.92 -1.84 -0.17
CA VAL A 34 -2.78 -1.61 0.99
C VAL A 34 -4.18 -1.29 0.52
N VAL A 35 -5.16 -2.04 1.03
CA VAL A 35 -6.57 -1.70 0.86
C VAL A 35 -6.88 -0.55 1.80
N GLY A 36 -7.17 0.63 1.26
CA GLY A 36 -7.62 1.78 2.02
C GLY A 36 -9.13 1.98 1.89
N ARG A 37 -9.62 3.11 2.40
CA ARG A 37 -11.05 3.44 2.40
C ARG A 37 -11.63 3.65 1.00
N HIS A 38 -10.86 4.24 0.09
CA HIS A 38 -11.34 4.67 -1.23
C HIS A 38 -10.78 3.84 -2.38
N GLY A 39 -9.98 2.81 -2.09
CA GLY A 39 -9.34 2.03 -3.14
C GLY A 39 -8.16 1.19 -2.65
N ARG A 40 -7.38 0.71 -3.62
CA ARG A 40 -6.19 -0.11 -3.40
C ARG A 40 -4.98 0.70 -3.79
N TYR A 41 -4.00 0.80 -2.90
CA TYR A 41 -2.83 1.65 -3.12
C TYR A 41 -1.58 0.81 -3.25
N LEU A 42 -0.86 1.01 -4.34
CA LEU A 42 0.49 0.50 -4.52
C LEU A 42 1.41 1.26 -3.54
N VAL A 43 2.25 0.51 -2.85
CA VAL A 43 3.24 1.05 -1.90
C VAL A 43 4.62 0.55 -2.28
N LEU A 44 5.60 1.45 -2.32
CA LEU A 44 7.00 1.13 -2.54
C LEU A 44 7.77 1.56 -1.30
N PRO A 45 7.88 0.71 -0.25
CA PRO A 45 8.39 1.13 1.04
C PRO A 45 9.86 1.57 1.00
N LYS A 46 10.68 0.97 0.12
CA LYS A 46 12.08 1.37 -0.08
C LYS A 46 12.24 2.72 -0.78
N ALA A 47 11.26 3.10 -1.59
CA ALA A 47 11.25 4.35 -2.34
C ALA A 47 10.45 5.45 -1.61
N GLU A 48 10.01 5.19 -0.36
CA GLU A 48 9.16 6.10 0.41
C GLU A 48 7.92 6.58 -0.36
N TYR A 49 7.30 5.71 -1.16
CA TYR A 49 6.25 6.11 -2.10
C TYR A 49 4.94 5.34 -1.89
N CYS A 50 3.82 6.05 -2.09
CA CYS A 50 2.48 5.47 -2.13
C CYS A 50 1.61 6.19 -3.18
N THR A 51 0.75 5.46 -3.88
CA THR A 51 -0.13 6.02 -4.91
C THR A 51 -1.35 6.79 -4.37
N CYS A 52 -1.57 6.83 -3.05
CA CYS A 52 -2.71 7.53 -2.46
C CYS A 52 -2.60 9.06 -2.62
N SER A 53 -3.74 9.75 -2.75
CA SER A 53 -3.81 11.21 -2.87
C SER A 53 -3.12 11.94 -1.70
N ASP A 54 -3.27 11.41 -0.50
CA ASP A 54 -2.67 11.92 0.72
C ASP A 54 -1.13 11.97 0.66
N PHE A 55 -0.50 11.03 -0.04
CA PHE A 55 0.94 11.08 -0.31
C PHE A 55 1.26 12.25 -1.25
N PHE A 56 0.58 12.32 -2.39
CA PHE A 56 0.83 13.35 -3.40
C PHE A 56 0.61 14.78 -2.90
N PHE A 57 -0.48 15.04 -2.18
CA PHE A 57 -0.85 16.41 -1.82
C PHE A 57 -0.27 16.88 -0.49
N ARG A 58 -0.03 15.96 0.46
CA ARG A 58 0.34 16.34 1.83
C ARG A 58 1.72 15.85 2.26
N VAL A 59 2.18 14.70 1.76
CA VAL A 59 3.55 14.22 2.09
C VAL A 59 4.57 14.96 1.24
N ILE A 60 4.36 15.04 -0.08
CA ILE A 60 5.28 15.73 -0.98
C ILE A 60 5.38 17.23 -0.65
N SER A 61 4.28 17.86 -0.25
CA SER A 61 4.26 19.27 0.15
C SER A 61 4.88 19.54 1.52
N GLY A 62 5.21 18.49 2.30
CA GLY A 62 5.74 18.61 3.65
C GLY A 62 4.70 18.90 4.74
N GLU A 63 3.40 18.97 4.41
CA GLU A 63 2.33 19.15 5.40
C GLU A 63 2.31 18.01 6.44
N LYS A 64 2.68 16.80 6.03
CA LYS A 64 2.75 15.63 6.92
C LYS A 64 3.95 14.73 6.60
N PRO A 65 4.51 14.02 7.58
CA PRO A 65 5.70 13.21 7.37
C PRO A 65 5.45 11.93 6.56
N SER A 66 4.22 11.40 6.57
CA SER A 66 3.88 10.17 5.83
C SER A 66 2.38 9.99 5.64
N CYS A 67 2.00 9.01 4.79
CA CYS A 67 0.64 8.50 4.71
C CYS A 67 0.53 7.19 5.50
N TYR A 68 -0.66 6.88 6.02
CA TYR A 68 -0.82 5.69 6.87
C TYR A 68 -0.57 4.39 6.10
N HIS A 69 -0.76 4.37 4.77
CA HIS A 69 -0.46 3.20 3.93
C HIS A 69 1.03 2.86 3.92
N LEU A 70 1.89 3.86 3.75
CA LEU A 70 3.35 3.68 3.76
C LEU A 70 3.82 3.24 5.15
N LEU A 71 3.28 3.87 6.20
CA LEU A 71 3.56 3.49 7.58
C LEU A 71 3.09 2.05 7.89
N ALA A 72 1.90 1.67 7.44
CA ALA A 72 1.35 0.33 7.63
C ALA A 72 2.23 -0.75 6.98
N VAL A 73 2.72 -0.53 5.75
CA VAL A 73 3.62 -1.49 5.10
C VAL A 73 4.93 -1.61 5.88
N LYS A 74 5.56 -0.49 6.26
CA LYS A 74 6.81 -0.51 7.02
C LYS A 74 6.67 -1.28 8.34
N LYS A 75 5.63 -0.97 9.12
CA LYS A 75 5.36 -1.67 10.39
C LYS A 75 5.02 -3.13 10.18
N SER A 76 4.21 -3.45 9.16
CA SER A 76 3.86 -4.84 8.83
C SER A 76 5.10 -5.68 8.48
N ILE A 77 6.11 -5.09 7.82
CA ILE A 77 7.36 -5.77 7.49
C ILE A 77 8.15 -6.06 8.77
N GLN A 78 8.25 -5.08 9.67
CA GLN A 78 8.96 -5.22 10.95
C GLN A 78 8.31 -6.27 11.86
N GLU A 79 6.98 -6.35 11.85
CA GLU A 79 6.21 -7.25 12.70
C GLU A 79 5.82 -8.58 12.01
N GLU A 80 6.18 -8.77 10.73
CA GLU A 80 5.77 -9.89 9.89
C GLU A 80 4.24 -10.09 9.81
N LYS A 81 3.47 -9.00 9.88
CA LYS A 81 1.99 -9.00 9.89
C LYS A 81 1.39 -8.50 8.58
N TYR A 82 1.40 -9.35 7.55
CA TYR A 82 0.77 -9.07 6.27
C TYR A 82 0.27 -10.36 5.60
N SER A 83 -0.63 -10.23 4.63
CA SER A 83 -1.10 -11.37 3.85
C SER A 83 -0.25 -11.57 2.59
N ILE A 84 0.20 -12.79 2.33
CA ILE A 84 0.90 -13.13 1.08
C ILE A 84 -0.12 -13.62 0.05
N ILE A 85 0.01 -13.14 -1.18
CA ILE A 85 -0.76 -13.61 -2.33
C ILE A 85 0.22 -14.04 -3.42
N GLU A 86 0.23 -15.32 -3.75
CA GLU A 86 1.04 -15.83 -4.86
C GLU A 86 0.29 -15.74 -6.19
N LYS A 87 1.02 -15.33 -7.23
CA LYS A 87 0.50 -15.19 -8.60
C LYS A 87 1.55 -15.61 -9.64
N GLU A 88 1.11 -15.89 -10.85
CA GLU A 88 2.01 -16.12 -11.98
C GLU A 88 2.51 -14.78 -12.56
N ASP A 89 3.75 -14.75 -13.05
CA ASP A 89 4.35 -13.58 -13.70
C ASP A 89 3.52 -13.06 -14.89
N THR A 90 2.82 -13.97 -15.59
CA THR A 90 1.90 -13.65 -16.70
C THR A 90 0.80 -12.67 -16.28
N SER A 91 0.43 -12.65 -15.00
CA SER A 91 -0.60 -11.78 -14.44
C SER A 91 -0.07 -10.44 -13.90
N TYR A 92 1.26 -10.25 -13.87
CA TYR A 92 1.90 -9.09 -13.25
C TYR A 92 1.41 -7.76 -13.84
N MET A 93 1.50 -7.59 -15.16
CA MET A 93 1.15 -6.33 -15.82
C MET A 93 -0.33 -5.99 -15.61
N ARG A 94 -1.22 -6.97 -15.79
CA ARG A 94 -2.66 -6.78 -15.57
C ARG A 94 -2.97 -6.35 -14.14
N ILE A 95 -2.35 -6.97 -13.13
CA ILE A 95 -2.57 -6.61 -11.72
C ILE A 95 -2.00 -5.22 -11.42
N LEU A 96 -0.84 -4.89 -11.97
CA LEU A 96 -0.25 -3.57 -11.80
C LEU A 96 -1.13 -2.48 -12.43
N GLU A 97 -1.61 -2.70 -13.65
CA GLU A 97 -2.52 -1.79 -14.35
C GLU A 97 -3.82 -1.60 -13.57
N ASP A 98 -4.45 -2.68 -13.10
CA ASP A 98 -5.66 -2.64 -12.28
C ASP A 98 -5.47 -1.88 -10.95
N LEU A 99 -4.26 -1.89 -10.38
CA LEU A 99 -3.94 -1.11 -9.17
C LEU A 99 -3.65 0.37 -9.46
N LEU A 100 -3.29 0.71 -10.70
CA LEU A 100 -3.01 2.08 -11.12
C LEU A 100 -4.21 2.72 -11.83
N ASP A 101 -5.17 1.93 -12.29
CA ASP A 101 -6.38 2.40 -12.94
C ASP A 101 -7.33 3.03 -11.90
N LYS A 102 -7.44 4.35 -11.95
CA LYS A 102 -8.31 5.15 -11.07
C LYS A 102 -9.76 5.22 -11.55
N ARG A 103 -10.10 4.63 -12.71
CA ARG A 103 -11.45 4.69 -13.30
C ARG A 103 -12.52 3.96 -12.47
N GLY A 104 -12.13 3.21 -11.44
CA GLY A 104 -13.03 2.53 -10.50
C GLY A 104 -13.27 3.25 -9.17
N GLU A 105 -12.67 4.42 -8.92
CA GLU A 105 -12.85 5.18 -7.65
C GLU A 105 -13.97 6.25 -7.73
N GLU A 106 -14.63 6.38 -8.89
CA GLU A 106 -15.68 7.40 -9.17
C GLU A 106 -17.11 6.81 -9.33
N ALA A 107 -17.33 5.55 -8.93
CA ALA A 107 -18.65 4.89 -8.99
C ALA A 107 -19.30 4.73 -7.61
#